data_AF-A0A2T1KC00-F1
#
_entry.id   AF-A0A2T1KC00-F1
#
_cell.length_a   1.000
_cell.length_b   1.000
_cell.length_c   1.000
_cell.angle_alpha   90.00
_cell.angle_beta   90.00
_cell.angle_gamma   90.00
#
_symmetry.space_group_name_H-M   'P 1'
#
loop_
_entity.id
_entity.type
_entity.pdbx_description
1 polymer ?
#
loop_
_entity_poly.entity_id
_entity_poly.type
_entity_poly.pdbx_seq_one_letter_code
_entity_poly.pdbx_strand_id
1 'polypeptide(L)'
;MFALLVVVFALLRFGVIVLDRHVFGFQVNPILRRGKIRSIREYKIMHNYIEMLFERDPELFNQNPETARLNSLMNAYHSENS
;
A
#
# COMPACT_ATOMS: atom_id res chain seq x y z
N MET A 1 7.81 -27.24 -8.30
CA MET A 1 7.91 -25.84 -8.78
C MET A 1 6.62 -25.04 -8.59
N PHE A 2 5.46 -25.53 -9.06
CA PHE A 2 4.20 -24.79 -8.99
C PHE A 2 3.77 -24.41 -7.55
N ALA A 3 3.88 -25.34 -6.59
CA ALA A 3 3.55 -25.08 -5.19
C ALA A 3 4.42 -23.98 -4.56
N LEU A 4 5.72 -23.93 -4.90
CA LEU A 4 6.64 -22.90 -4.40
C LEU A 4 6.23 -21.51 -4.90
N LEU A 5 5.86 -21.39 -6.18
CA LEU A 5 5.41 -20.13 -6.77
C LEU A 5 4.12 -19.62 -6.12
N VAL A 6 3.19 -20.51 -5.79
CA VAL A 6 1.93 -20.15 -5.09
C VAL A 6 2.21 -19.64 -3.67
N VAL A 7 3.15 -20.27 -2.94
CA VAL A 7 3.54 -19.83 -1.59
C VAL A 7 4.19 -18.45 -1.65
N VAL A 8 5.13 -18.24 -2.58
CA VAL A 8 5.76 -16.92 -2.78
C VAL A 8 4.70 -15.87 -3.12
N PHE A 9 3.78 -16.16 -4.04
CA PHE A 9 2.68 -15.27 -4.39
C PHE A 9 1.81 -14.91 -3.17
N ALA A 10 1.49 -15.87 -2.31
CA ALA A 10 0.71 -15.62 -1.10
C ALA A 10 1.48 -14.73 -0.11
N LEU A 11 2.76 -15.01 0.13
CA LEU A 11 3.62 -14.19 1.01
C LEU A 11 3.68 -12.73 0.54
N LEU A 12 3.72 -12.51 -0.77
CA LEU A 12 3.64 -11.17 -1.37
C LEU A 12 2.25 -10.57 -1.22
N ARG A 13 1.19 -11.31 -1.52
CA ARG A 13 -0.20 -10.83 -1.45
C ARG A 13 -0.62 -10.39 -0.04
N PHE A 14 -0.09 -11.05 0.98
CA PHE A 14 -0.36 -10.74 2.39
C PHE A 14 0.69 -9.82 3.02
N GLY A 15 1.62 -9.29 2.22
CA GLY A 15 2.62 -8.31 2.66
C GLY A 15 3.53 -8.84 3.78
N VAL A 16 3.81 -10.14 3.78
CA VAL A 16 4.84 -10.74 4.66
C VAL A 16 6.22 -10.32 4.16
N ILE A 17 6.37 -10.20 2.84
CA ILE A 17 7.56 -9.68 2.16
C ILE A 17 7.14 -8.42 1.41
N VAL A 18 7.81 -7.30 1.68
CA VAL A 18 7.67 -6.05 0.93
C VAL A 18 8.65 -6.13 -0.24
N LEU A 19 8.12 -6.22 -1.46
CA LEU A 19 8.92 -6.26 -2.68
C LEU A 19 9.12 -4.84 -3.24
N ASP A 20 10.16 -4.71 -4.06
CA ASP A 20 10.57 -3.48 -4.74
C ASP A 20 9.43 -2.85 -5.58
N ARG A 21 9.61 -1.55 -5.92
CA ARG A 21 8.69 -0.57 -6.54
C ARG A 21 7.51 -1.11 -7.39
N HIS A 22 7.72 -2.18 -8.13
CA HIS A 22 6.73 -2.79 -9.04
C HIS A 22 5.61 -3.59 -8.36
N VAL A 23 5.76 -4.04 -7.11
CA VAL A 23 4.78 -4.96 -6.47
C VAL A 23 3.84 -4.26 -5.50
N PHE A 24 4.12 -3.00 -5.12
CA PHE A 24 3.24 -2.24 -4.23
C PHE A 24 1.82 -2.09 -4.77
N GLY A 25 1.65 -1.85 -6.07
CA GLY A 25 0.33 -1.74 -6.68
C GLY A 25 -0.53 -2.98 -6.41
N PHE A 26 0.06 -4.17 -6.43
CA PHE A 26 -0.64 -5.43 -6.16
C PHE A 26 -1.04 -5.58 -4.68
N GLN A 27 -0.19 -5.14 -3.75
CA GLN A 27 -0.47 -5.18 -2.31
C GLN A 27 -1.48 -4.11 -1.88
N VAL A 28 -1.46 -2.95 -2.55
CA VAL A 28 -2.26 -1.76 -2.24
C VAL A 28 -3.65 -1.79 -2.87
N ASN A 29 -3.79 -2.31 -4.09
CA ASN A 29 -5.08 -2.42 -4.80
C ASN A 29 -6.24 -3.01 -3.95
N PRO A 30 -6.07 -4.11 -3.20
CA PRO A 30 -7.13 -4.62 -2.33
C PRO A 30 -7.48 -3.69 -1.15
N ILE A 31 -6.54 -2.86 -0.69
CA ILE A 31 -6.78 -1.84 0.35
C ILE A 31 -7.56 -0.67 -0.25
N LEU A 32 -7.15 -0.21 -1.45
CA LEU A 32 -7.82 0.86 -2.19
C LEU A 32 -9.25 0.52 -2.60
N ARG A 33 -9.46 -0.70 -3.13
CA ARG A 33 -10.80 -1.22 -3.46
C ARG A 33 -11.71 -1.28 -2.25
N ARG A 34 -11.14 -1.62 -1.08
CA ARG A 34 -11.88 -1.67 0.18
C ARG A 34 -12.14 -0.29 0.75
N GLY A 35 -11.26 0.68 0.51
CA GLY A 35 -11.36 2.04 1.05
C GLY A 35 -11.17 2.11 2.56
N LYS A 36 -10.51 1.11 3.18
CA LYS A 36 -10.19 1.12 4.62
C LYS A 36 -8.96 0.27 4.92
N ILE A 37 -8.07 0.80 5.75
CA ILE A 37 -6.95 0.09 6.37
C ILE A 37 -7.47 -0.63 7.61
N ARG A 38 -7.19 -1.93 7.75
CA ARG A 38 -7.68 -2.76 8.87
C ARG A 38 -6.60 -3.17 9.87
N SER A 39 -5.33 -3.00 9.52
CA SER A 39 -4.22 -3.47 10.35
C SER A 39 -2.99 -2.60 10.19
N ILE A 40 -2.12 -2.67 11.20
CA ILE A 40 -0.81 -2.00 11.19
C ILE A 40 0.05 -2.46 10.01
N ARG A 41 -0.16 -3.68 9.50
CA ARG A 41 0.55 -4.17 8.31
C ARG A 41 0.08 -3.47 7.05
N GLU A 42 -1.24 -3.39 6.84
CA GLU A 42 -1.82 -2.64 5.72
C GLU A 42 -1.41 -1.15 5.79
N TYR A 43 -1.32 -0.58 6.99
CA TYR A 43 -0.81 0.77 7.21
C TYR A 43 0.64 0.94 6.75
N LYS A 44 1.55 0.02 7.12
CA LYS A 44 2.96 0.05 6.67
C LYS A 44 3.10 -0.10 5.16
N ILE A 45 2.34 -1.01 4.55
CA ILE A 45 2.31 -1.17 3.09
C ILE A 45 1.87 0.14 2.43
N MET A 46 0.84 0.79 2.99
CA MET A 46 0.37 2.05 2.43
C MET A 46 1.37 3.18 2.57
N HIS A 47 2.01 3.29 3.74
CA HIS A 47 3.05 4.29 3.99
C HIS A 47 4.18 4.18 2.95
N ASN A 48 4.73 2.98 2.78
CA ASN A 48 5.82 2.74 1.84
C ASN A 48 5.42 3.04 0.38
N TYR A 49 4.16 2.75 0.01
CA TYR A 49 3.65 3.10 -1.31
C TYR A 49 3.54 4.62 -1.53
N ILE A 50 3.10 5.35 -0.50
CA ILE A 50 3.03 6.82 -0.54
C ILE A 50 4.44 7.41 -0.67
N GLU A 51 5.39 6.94 0.13
CA GLU A 51 6.81 7.35 0.03
C GLU A 51 7.36 7.10 -1.39
N MET A 52 7.10 5.91 -1.94
CA MET A 52 7.50 5.57 -3.30
C MET A 52 6.88 6.50 -4.36
N LEU A 53 5.60 6.85 -4.23
CA LEU A 53 4.95 7.81 -5.13
C LEU A 53 5.59 9.20 -5.03
N PHE A 54 5.91 9.64 -3.81
CA PHE A 54 6.58 10.91 -3.57
C PHE A 54 8.00 10.94 -4.16
N GLU A 55 8.79 9.90 -3.93
CA GLU A 55 10.14 9.77 -4.50
C GLU A 55 10.14 9.66 -6.04
N ARG A 56 9.06 9.13 -6.64
CA ARG A 56 8.96 9.00 -8.09
C ARG A 56 8.74 10.37 -8.74
N ASP A 57 7.84 11.16 -8.18
CA ASP A 57 7.49 12.47 -8.74
C ASP A 57 6.88 13.39 -7.66
N PRO A 58 7.71 14.17 -6.95
CA PRO A 58 7.25 14.96 -5.81
C PRO A 58 6.35 16.13 -6.21
N GLU A 59 6.50 16.67 -7.43
CA GLU A 59 5.69 17.78 -7.92
C GLU A 59 4.26 17.33 -8.23
N LEU A 60 4.13 16.19 -8.91
CA LEU A 60 2.84 15.58 -9.24
C LEU A 60 2.15 14.95 -8.03
N PHE A 61 2.91 14.51 -7.02
CA PHE A 61 2.37 13.89 -5.82
C PHE A 61 1.31 14.77 -5.13
N ASN A 62 1.57 16.07 -4.98
CA ASN A 62 0.66 17.00 -4.33
C ASN A 62 -0.53 17.41 -5.21
N GLN A 63 -0.42 17.25 -6.52
CA GLN A 63 -1.47 17.64 -7.49
C GLN A 63 -2.40 16.48 -7.83
N ASN A 64 -1.98 15.24 -7.56
CA ASN A 64 -2.74 14.06 -7.94
C ASN A 64 -3.87 13.76 -6.92
N PRO A 65 -5.14 13.71 -7.36
CA PRO A 65 -6.28 13.38 -6.50
C PRO A 65 -6.22 11.97 -5.89
N GLU A 66 -5.49 11.04 -6.50
CA GLU A 66 -5.26 9.71 -5.92
C GLU A 66 -4.43 9.78 -4.65
N THR A 67 -3.48 10.71 -4.57
CA THR A 67 -2.65 10.94 -3.38
C THR A 67 -3.47 11.50 -2.22
N ALA A 68 -4.40 12.41 -2.51
CA ALA A 68 -5.33 12.93 -1.51
C ALA A 68 -6.18 11.81 -0.90
N ARG A 69 -6.63 10.85 -1.75
CA ARG A 69 -7.36 9.67 -1.29
C ARG A 69 -6.49 8.76 -0.41
N LEU A 70 -5.22 8.56 -0.77
CA LEU A 70 -4.27 7.77 0.04
C LEU A 70 -4.06 8.38 1.43
N ASN A 71 -3.84 9.70 1.49
CA ASN A 71 -3.67 10.41 2.76
C ASN A 71 -4.93 10.36 3.63
N SER A 72 -6.12 10.45 3.03
CA SER A 72 -7.39 10.30 3.75
C SER A 72 -7.51 8.93 4.42
N LEU A 73 -7.11 7.84 3.74
CA LEU A 73 -7.14 6.49 4.30
C LEU A 73 -6.16 6.32 5.47
N MET A 74 -4.98 6.91 5.37
CA MET A 74 -3.97 6.90 6.43
C MET A 74 -4.46 7.67 7.66
N ASN A 75 -4.99 8.87 7.46
CA ASN A 75 -5.53 9.71 8.53
C ASN A 75 -6.71 9.04 9.24
N ALA A 76 -7.62 8.42 8.49
CA ALA A 76 -8.76 7.70 9.07
C ALA A 76 -8.30 6.55 10.00
N TYR A 77 -7.31 5.76 9.56
CA TYR A 77 -6.75 4.71 10.41
C TYR A 77 -6.05 5.28 11.64
N HIS A 78 -5.28 6.37 11.48
CA HIS A 78 -4.61 7.01 12.60
C HIS A 78 -5.60 7.56 13.63
N SER A 79 -6.68 8.21 13.19
CA SER A 79 -7.73 8.72 14.09
C SER A 79 -8.51 7.64 14.82
N GLU A 80 -8.67 6.44 14.22
CA GLU A 80 -9.36 5.32 14.87
C GLU A 80 -8.47 4.59 15.91
N ASN A 81 -7.14 4.78 15.86
CA ASN A 81 -6.17 4.04 16.68
C ASN A 81 -5.24 4.93 17.52
N SER A 82 -5.52 6.23 17.60
CA SER A 82 -4.85 7.22 18.47
C SER A 82 -5.75 7.61 19.63
#